data_AF-A0AAJ0BUQ8-F1
#
_entry.id   AF-A0AAJ0BUQ8-F1
#
_cell.length_a   1.000
_cell.length_b   1.000
_cell.length_c   1.000
_cell.angle_alpha   90.00
_cell.angle_beta   90.00
_cell.angle_gamma   90.00
#
_symmetry.space_group_name_H-M   'P 1'
#
loop_
_entity.id
_entity.type
_entity.pdbx_description
1 polymer ?
#
loop_
_entity_poly.entity_id
_entity_poly.type
_entity_poly.pdbx_seq_one_letter_code
_entity_poly.pdbx_strand_id
1 'polypeptide(L)'
;MSISVASILLIALRLSAVLAVPDVTVVPLRTDDCVDWPNWLRTQDSDTTGGFDIQVDQCDDEGLEGLLTTTIAFDWTDSGGDSGERLVIDLRKSRRFARYYYRCWNGTVRYGTNLESIITIAKDSRNAFLTAKNTIEGYKLEPYAHEINGTRQPGVFLGTMNRTTWGFTYVQPTECGQKDYYEVKLQGLPVDPDTEPRAANNPEFFGFLKALAI
;
A
#
# COMPACT_ATOMS: atom_id res chain seq x y z
N MET A 1 39.58 30.84 40.96
CA MET A 1 39.22 29.62 40.22
C MET A 1 37.88 29.85 39.56
N SER A 2 37.87 30.32 38.32
CA SER A 2 36.64 30.50 37.52
C SER A 2 36.46 29.26 36.65
N ILE A 3 35.38 28.53 36.89
CA ILE A 3 34.91 27.46 36.00
C ILE A 3 34.10 28.15 34.91
N SER A 4 34.60 28.08 33.67
CA SER A 4 33.97 28.70 32.50
C SER A 4 32.63 28.00 32.19
N VAL A 5 31.55 28.78 32.15
CA VAL A 5 30.15 28.34 31.94
C VAL A 5 29.85 27.99 30.46
N ALA A 6 30.86 28.01 29.59
CA ALA A 6 30.69 27.96 28.14
C ALA A 6 30.44 26.55 27.53
N SER A 7 30.32 25.49 28.34
CA SER A 7 30.32 24.10 27.82
C SER A 7 29.02 23.30 28.03
N ILE A 8 27.91 23.92 28.45
CA ILE A 8 26.63 23.21 28.71
C ILE A 8 25.49 23.76 27.83
N LEU A 9 25.77 24.10 26.56
CA LEU A 9 24.73 24.46 25.59
C LEU A 9 24.93 23.78 24.22
N LEU A 10 25.50 22.58 24.23
CA LEU A 10 25.50 21.65 23.09
C LEU A 10 24.64 20.42 23.39
N ILE A 11 23.59 20.60 24.19
CA ILE A 11 22.50 19.63 24.30
C ILE A 11 21.67 19.79 23.03
N ALA A 12 22.14 19.12 21.98
CA ALA A 12 21.33 18.30 21.09
C ALA A 12 19.87 18.74 20.99
N LEU A 13 19.61 19.84 20.28
CA LEU A 13 18.43 19.93 19.43
C LEU A 13 18.59 18.87 18.34
N ARG A 14 18.42 17.59 18.71
CA ARG A 14 17.87 16.62 17.78
C ARG A 14 16.40 16.99 17.69
N LEU A 15 16.10 17.99 16.83
CA LEU A 15 14.79 17.98 16.21
C LEU A 15 14.69 16.60 15.59
N SER A 16 13.86 15.74 16.17
CA SER A 16 13.29 14.65 15.41
C SER A 16 12.63 15.34 14.22
N ALA A 17 13.29 15.32 13.06
CA ALA A 17 12.61 15.62 11.83
C ALA A 17 11.52 14.56 11.76
N VAL A 18 10.29 14.95 12.10
CA VAL A 18 9.12 14.23 11.66
C VAL A 18 9.21 14.34 10.15
N LEU A 19 9.75 13.31 9.51
CA LEU A 19 9.81 13.23 8.06
C LEU A 19 8.37 13.06 7.64
N ALA A 20 7.72 14.16 7.29
CA ALA A 20 6.44 14.08 6.61
C ALA A 20 6.64 13.35 5.28
N VAL A 21 5.64 12.58 4.86
CA VAL A 21 5.58 11.94 3.53
C VAL A 21 5.97 13.01 2.51
N PRO A 22 6.94 12.71 1.63
CA PRO A 22 7.43 13.70 0.70
C PRO A 22 6.28 14.17 -0.21
N ASP A 23 6.33 15.45 -0.59
CA ASP A 23 5.43 15.98 -1.61
C ASP A 23 5.79 15.34 -2.97
N VAL A 24 4.92 14.46 -3.44
CA VAL A 24 5.11 13.69 -4.68
C VAL A 24 4.19 14.22 -5.77
N THR A 25 4.77 14.43 -6.95
CA THR A 25 3.97 14.53 -8.17
C THR A 25 3.67 13.11 -8.67
N VAL A 26 2.39 12.78 -8.74
CA VAL A 26 1.90 11.49 -9.21
C VAL A 26 1.78 11.50 -10.73
N VAL A 27 2.52 10.62 -11.40
CA VAL A 27 2.52 10.47 -12.86
C VAL A 27 1.90 9.12 -13.23
N PRO A 28 0.71 9.10 -13.86
CA PRO A 28 0.07 7.85 -14.28
C PRO A 28 0.94 7.06 -15.25
N LEU A 29 0.97 5.74 -15.06
CA LEU A 29 1.53 4.80 -16.02
C LEU A 29 0.40 4.12 -16.79
N ARG A 30 0.73 3.29 -17.79
CA ARG A 30 -0.30 2.59 -18.57
C ARG A 30 -1.07 1.63 -17.69
N THR A 31 -2.38 1.66 -17.85
CA THR A 31 -3.33 0.87 -17.06
C THR A 31 -3.93 -0.28 -17.87
N ASP A 32 -3.94 -0.19 -19.20
CA ASP A 32 -4.59 -1.19 -20.07
C ASP A 32 -3.74 -2.45 -20.29
N ASP A 33 -2.45 -2.38 -19.98
CA ASP A 33 -1.49 -3.47 -20.11
C ASP A 33 -0.62 -3.63 -18.85
N CYS A 34 0.20 -4.68 -18.83
CA CYS A 34 1.10 -5.03 -17.75
C CYS A 34 2.52 -4.50 -17.95
N VAL A 35 2.78 -3.68 -18.97
CA VAL A 35 4.15 -3.37 -19.39
C VAL A 35 4.88 -2.49 -18.38
N ASP A 36 4.16 -1.63 -17.69
CA ASP A 36 4.74 -0.73 -16.69
C ASP A 36 4.84 -1.38 -15.30
N TRP A 37 4.41 -2.64 -15.14
CA TRP A 37 4.55 -3.40 -13.90
C TRP A 37 5.91 -4.09 -13.80
N PRO A 38 6.42 -4.36 -12.58
CA PRO A 38 7.69 -5.06 -12.41
C PRO A 38 7.66 -6.46 -13.04
N ASN A 39 8.82 -6.93 -13.49
CA ASN A 39 8.98 -8.25 -14.11
C ASN A 39 8.08 -8.47 -15.35
N TRP A 40 7.70 -7.43 -16.09
CA TRP A 40 6.92 -7.60 -17.32
C TRP A 40 7.60 -8.57 -18.30
N LEU A 41 6.84 -9.57 -18.75
CA LEU A 41 7.31 -10.58 -19.69
C LEU A 41 7.05 -10.07 -21.11
N ARG A 42 8.12 -9.60 -21.75
CA ARG A 42 8.10 -9.11 -23.13
C ARG A 42 7.89 -10.27 -24.11
N THR A 43 6.64 -10.68 -24.27
CA THR A 43 6.21 -11.68 -25.27
C THR A 43 5.17 -11.06 -26.19
N GLN A 44 5.10 -11.53 -27.43
CA GLN A 44 4.22 -10.95 -28.44
C GLN A 44 2.72 -11.22 -28.14
N ASP A 45 2.43 -12.31 -27.44
CA ASP A 45 1.07 -12.85 -27.29
C ASP A 45 0.56 -12.85 -25.83
N SER A 46 1.34 -12.37 -24.87
CA SER A 46 0.95 -12.38 -23.46
C SER A 46 1.18 -11.04 -22.78
N ASP A 47 0.11 -10.50 -22.21
CA ASP A 47 0.16 -9.33 -21.33
C ASP A 47 0.24 -9.78 -19.86
N THR A 48 1.46 -10.09 -19.41
CA THR A 48 1.67 -10.59 -18.06
C THR A 48 3.05 -10.25 -17.48
N THR A 49 3.16 -10.32 -16.16
CA THR A 49 4.43 -10.17 -15.44
C THR A 49 4.90 -11.49 -14.82
N GLY A 50 6.16 -11.52 -14.38
CA GLY A 50 6.58 -12.38 -13.29
C GLY A 50 5.87 -12.03 -11.97
N GLY A 51 6.29 -12.67 -10.89
CA GLY A 51 5.81 -12.31 -9.55
C GLY A 51 6.36 -10.96 -9.11
N PHE A 52 5.62 -10.24 -8.28
CA PHE A 52 6.11 -9.11 -7.50
C PHE A 52 5.45 -9.09 -6.12
N ASP A 53 6.13 -8.50 -5.13
CA ASP A 53 5.58 -8.19 -3.82
C ASP A 53 5.03 -6.75 -3.81
N ILE A 54 4.15 -6.43 -2.86
CA ILE A 54 3.75 -5.04 -2.57
C ILE A 54 4.30 -4.67 -1.19
N GLN A 55 5.03 -3.56 -1.12
CA GLN A 55 5.71 -3.08 0.08
C GLN A 55 5.33 -1.65 0.46
N VAL A 56 5.50 -1.31 1.73
CA VAL A 56 5.52 0.06 2.24
C VAL A 56 6.80 0.75 1.77
N ASP A 57 6.66 1.98 1.29
CA ASP A 57 7.76 2.82 0.82
C ASP A 57 7.50 4.30 1.18
N GLN A 58 8.56 5.04 1.51
CA GLN A 58 8.53 6.50 1.69
C GLN A 58 7.42 6.97 2.66
N CYS A 59 7.35 6.35 3.83
CA CYS A 59 6.38 6.62 4.89
C CYS A 59 6.96 7.49 6.01
N ASP A 60 6.07 8.06 6.84
CA ASP A 60 6.47 8.94 7.94
C ASP A 60 7.29 8.23 9.04
N ASP A 61 7.22 6.90 9.10
CA ASP A 61 7.93 6.06 10.06
C ASP A 61 8.93 5.13 9.33
N GLU A 62 10.19 5.56 9.28
CA GLU A 62 11.28 4.80 8.64
C GLU A 62 11.41 3.35 9.16
N GLY A 63 10.94 3.06 10.38
CA GLY A 63 10.95 1.71 10.94
C GLY A 63 10.07 0.72 10.15
N LEU A 64 9.05 1.24 9.48
CA LEU A 64 8.03 0.49 8.74
C LEU A 64 8.35 0.33 7.26
N GLU A 65 9.42 0.95 6.79
CA GLU A 65 9.92 0.81 5.42
C GLU A 65 10.22 -0.65 5.05
N GLY A 66 9.78 -1.03 3.85
CA GLY A 66 9.96 -2.36 3.28
C GLY A 66 9.14 -3.46 3.96
N LEU A 67 8.19 -3.12 4.84
CA LEU A 67 7.19 -4.09 5.28
C LEU A 67 6.30 -4.49 4.10
N LEU A 68 5.86 -5.74 4.09
CA LEU A 68 5.17 -6.33 2.96
C LEU A 68 3.69 -6.49 3.26
N THR A 69 2.90 -6.48 2.19
CA THR A 69 1.49 -6.87 2.28
C THR A 69 1.34 -8.38 2.54
N THR A 70 0.29 -8.72 3.28
CA THR A 70 -0.29 -10.05 3.41
C THR A 70 -1.80 -9.93 3.26
N THR A 71 -2.50 -11.05 3.11
CA THR A 71 -3.96 -11.07 3.16
C THR A 71 -4.50 -11.54 4.50
N ILE A 72 -5.66 -11.01 4.87
CA ILE A 72 -6.50 -11.50 5.95
C ILE A 72 -7.92 -11.71 5.41
N ALA A 73 -8.60 -12.74 5.88
CA ALA A 73 -10.02 -12.91 5.61
C ALA A 73 -10.81 -11.77 6.26
N PHE A 74 -11.80 -11.26 5.53
CA PHE A 74 -12.70 -10.23 6.04
C PHE A 74 -14.14 -10.55 5.62
N ASP A 75 -15.04 -10.65 6.60
CA ASP A 75 -16.46 -10.82 6.37
C ASP A 75 -17.13 -9.45 6.18
N TRP A 76 -17.69 -9.23 5.00
CA TRP A 76 -18.58 -8.10 4.74
C TRP A 76 -19.97 -8.43 5.28
N THR A 77 -20.15 -8.36 6.60
CA THR A 77 -21.43 -8.69 7.26
C THR A 77 -22.61 -7.85 6.77
N ASP A 78 -22.36 -6.69 6.16
CA ASP A 78 -23.39 -5.78 5.64
C ASP A 78 -23.76 -6.05 4.17
N SER A 79 -23.06 -6.95 3.48
CA SER A 79 -23.19 -7.17 2.02
C SER A 79 -23.85 -8.51 1.65
N GLY A 80 -24.41 -9.24 2.61
CA GLY A 80 -25.17 -10.46 2.31
C GLY A 80 -24.33 -11.74 2.13
N GLY A 81 -23.12 -11.79 2.69
CA GLY A 81 -22.34 -13.04 2.81
C GLY A 81 -21.17 -13.20 1.86
N ASP A 82 -20.76 -12.15 1.14
CA ASP A 82 -19.54 -12.19 0.33
C ASP A 82 -18.28 -12.11 1.22
N SER A 83 -17.68 -13.26 1.48
CA SER A 83 -16.34 -13.37 2.06
C SER A 83 -15.30 -12.87 1.05
N GLY A 84 -14.41 -11.98 1.47
CA GLY A 84 -13.26 -11.56 0.67
C GLY A 84 -12.00 -11.48 1.50
N GLU A 85 -10.90 -11.11 0.87
CA GLU A 85 -9.67 -10.81 1.59
C GLU A 85 -9.35 -9.31 1.55
N ARG A 86 -8.74 -8.82 2.62
CA ARG A 86 -8.11 -7.49 2.66
C ARG A 86 -6.61 -7.66 2.65
N LEU A 87 -5.93 -6.77 1.92
CA LEU A 87 -4.49 -6.67 1.99
C LEU A 87 -4.14 -5.74 3.15
N VAL A 88 -3.28 -6.22 4.03
CA VAL A 88 -2.79 -5.50 5.21
C VAL A 88 -1.27 -5.62 5.26
N ILE A 89 -0.59 -4.79 6.05
CA ILE A 89 0.86 -4.87 6.20
C ILE A 89 1.21 -5.83 7.33
N ASP A 90 2.01 -6.85 7.00
CA ASP A 90 2.59 -7.76 7.97
C ASP A 90 3.77 -7.08 8.67
N LEU A 91 3.75 -7.04 10.00
CA LEU A 91 4.81 -6.44 10.81
C LEU A 91 6.11 -7.26 10.82
N ARG A 92 6.09 -8.48 10.29
CA ARG A 92 7.22 -9.40 10.30
C ARG A 92 8.02 -9.23 9.01
N LYS A 93 9.21 -8.62 9.10
CA LYS A 93 10.19 -8.55 7.99
C LYS A 93 10.77 -9.93 7.57
N SER A 94 10.46 -11.00 8.29
CA SER A 94 11.09 -12.32 8.12
C SER A 94 10.75 -12.99 6.78
N ARG A 95 11.76 -13.55 6.13
CA ARG A 95 11.63 -14.41 4.92
C ARG A 95 11.18 -15.84 5.23
N ARG A 96 10.97 -16.18 6.51
CA ARG A 96 10.63 -17.56 6.94
C ARG A 96 9.17 -17.96 6.71
N PHE A 97 8.32 -17.01 6.31
CA PHE A 97 6.91 -17.27 6.06
C PHE A 97 6.63 -17.22 4.56
N ALA A 98 5.73 -18.09 4.09
CA ALA A 98 5.27 -18.05 2.71
C ALA A 98 4.69 -16.66 2.41
N ARG A 99 5.21 -16.02 1.37
CA ARG A 99 4.77 -14.70 0.92
C ARG A 99 3.80 -14.89 -0.23
N TYR A 100 2.76 -14.07 -0.25
CA TYR A 100 1.94 -13.95 -1.44
C TYR A 100 2.70 -13.13 -2.46
N TYR A 101 2.81 -13.65 -3.68
CA TYR A 101 3.23 -12.86 -4.82
C TYR A 101 2.01 -12.44 -5.61
N TYR A 102 2.11 -11.26 -6.19
CA TYR A 102 1.15 -10.67 -7.09
C TYR A 102 1.65 -10.80 -8.53
N ARG A 103 0.73 -10.76 -9.48
CA ARG A 103 1.06 -10.75 -10.90
C ARG A 103 0.08 -9.85 -11.63
N CYS A 104 0.55 -9.08 -12.59
CA CYS A 104 -0.33 -8.43 -13.55
C CYS A 104 -0.67 -9.43 -14.67
N TRP A 105 -1.94 -9.52 -15.02
CA TRP A 105 -2.44 -10.30 -16.14
C TRP A 105 -3.55 -9.53 -16.86
N ASN A 106 -3.37 -9.24 -18.14
CA ASN A 106 -4.29 -8.43 -18.97
C ASN A 106 -4.64 -7.09 -18.30
N GLY A 107 -3.60 -6.35 -17.90
CA GLY A 107 -3.72 -5.05 -17.22
C GLY A 107 -4.30 -5.10 -15.80
N THR A 108 -4.52 -6.28 -15.20
CA THR A 108 -5.12 -6.41 -13.86
C THR A 108 -4.20 -7.14 -12.90
N VAL A 109 -3.99 -6.57 -11.71
CA VAL A 109 -3.23 -7.22 -10.64
C VAL A 109 -4.07 -8.32 -10.00
N ARG A 110 -3.48 -9.51 -9.87
CA ARG A 110 -4.10 -10.71 -9.30
C ARG A 110 -3.15 -11.37 -8.31
N TYR A 111 -3.71 -12.17 -7.40
CA TYR A 111 -2.97 -13.03 -6.50
C TYR A 111 -3.70 -14.36 -6.26
N GLY A 112 -3.04 -15.26 -5.54
CA GLY A 112 -3.51 -16.62 -5.26
C GLY A 112 -2.88 -17.64 -6.21
N THR A 113 -2.98 -18.91 -5.83
CA THR A 113 -2.29 -20.03 -6.51
C THR A 113 -2.61 -20.11 -8.00
N ASN A 114 -3.83 -19.74 -8.38
CA ASN A 114 -4.34 -19.73 -9.76
C ASN A 114 -4.60 -18.31 -10.30
N LEU A 115 -4.20 -17.24 -9.59
CA LEU A 115 -4.46 -15.84 -9.96
C LEU A 115 -5.96 -15.52 -10.16
N GLU A 116 -6.82 -16.19 -9.39
CA GLU A 116 -8.27 -16.03 -9.47
C GLU A 116 -8.72 -14.70 -8.83
N SER A 117 -8.05 -14.29 -7.76
CA SER A 117 -8.43 -13.10 -7.02
C SER A 117 -7.78 -11.86 -7.61
N ILE A 118 -8.61 -10.88 -7.92
CA ILE A 118 -8.28 -9.55 -8.44
C ILE A 118 -8.07 -8.60 -7.26
N ILE A 119 -7.01 -7.80 -7.35
CA ILE A 119 -6.74 -6.73 -6.39
C ILE A 119 -7.47 -5.46 -6.82
N THR A 120 -8.33 -4.95 -5.94
CA THR A 120 -9.08 -3.70 -6.14
C THR A 120 -8.98 -2.79 -4.92
N ILE A 121 -9.47 -1.58 -5.05
CA ILE A 121 -9.59 -0.60 -3.96
C ILE A 121 -11.07 -0.38 -3.67
N ALA A 122 -11.49 -0.55 -2.42
CA ALA A 122 -12.88 -0.34 -2.02
C ALA A 122 -13.33 1.10 -2.33
N LYS A 123 -14.59 1.25 -2.78
CA LYS A 123 -15.14 2.55 -3.23
C LYS A 123 -15.48 3.53 -2.11
N ASP A 124 -15.59 3.05 -0.88
CA ASP A 124 -15.84 3.88 0.30
C ASP A 124 -14.66 4.84 0.50
N SER A 125 -14.86 6.13 0.23
CA SER A 125 -13.79 7.14 0.21
C SER A 125 -13.09 7.35 1.56
N ARG A 126 -13.71 6.90 2.66
CA ARG A 126 -13.11 6.92 4.00
C ARG A 126 -12.48 5.58 4.39
N ASN A 127 -12.82 4.51 3.69
CA ASN A 127 -12.37 3.14 3.94
C ASN A 127 -11.91 2.46 2.65
N ALA A 128 -11.08 3.16 1.87
CA ALA A 128 -10.60 2.71 0.57
C ALA A 128 -9.50 1.65 0.71
N PHE A 129 -9.88 0.49 1.23
CA PHE A 129 -9.00 -0.65 1.47
C PHE A 129 -8.52 -1.29 0.18
N LEU A 130 -7.31 -1.84 0.20
CA LEU A 130 -6.94 -2.87 -0.77
C LEU A 130 -7.70 -4.17 -0.45
N THR A 131 -8.42 -4.65 -1.44
CA THR A 131 -9.24 -5.84 -1.34
C THR A 131 -8.87 -6.84 -2.43
N ALA A 132 -9.25 -8.08 -2.17
CA ALA A 132 -8.88 -9.23 -2.94
C ALA A 132 -10.13 -10.12 -3.10
N LYS A 133 -10.67 -10.18 -4.32
CA LYS A 133 -11.91 -10.92 -4.65
C LYS A 133 -11.85 -11.51 -6.05
N ASN A 134 -12.65 -12.53 -6.33
CA ASN A 134 -12.76 -13.13 -7.68
C ASN A 134 -13.55 -12.26 -8.68
N THR A 135 -14.14 -11.16 -8.22
CA THR A 135 -14.92 -10.17 -8.99
C THR A 135 -14.30 -8.78 -8.84
N ILE A 136 -14.52 -7.91 -9.84
CA ILE A 136 -14.15 -6.48 -9.73
C ILE A 136 -15.30 -5.74 -9.05
N GLU A 137 -15.15 -5.45 -7.76
CA GLU A 137 -16.17 -4.72 -6.96
C GLU A 137 -15.68 -3.35 -6.47
N GLY A 138 -14.47 -2.97 -6.83
CA GLY A 138 -13.83 -1.72 -6.43
C GLY A 138 -13.24 -0.95 -7.61
N TYR A 139 -12.53 0.11 -7.29
CA TYR A 139 -11.65 0.76 -8.25
C TYR A 139 -10.47 -0.14 -8.59
N LYS A 140 -10.07 -0.10 -9.86
CA LYS A 140 -8.90 -0.84 -10.34
C LYS A 140 -7.63 -0.32 -9.66
N LEU A 141 -6.76 -1.21 -9.22
CA LEU A 141 -5.42 -0.84 -8.79
C LEU A 141 -4.58 -0.42 -10.01
N GLU A 142 -4.09 0.80 -10.00
CA GLU A 142 -3.37 1.41 -11.12
C GLU A 142 -1.90 1.66 -10.76
N PRO A 143 -0.99 1.50 -11.75
CA PRO A 143 0.42 1.81 -11.57
C PRO A 143 0.71 3.31 -11.79
N TYR A 144 1.60 3.83 -10.96
CA TYR A 144 2.05 5.21 -11.01
C TYR A 144 3.57 5.29 -10.88
N ALA A 145 4.15 6.35 -11.41
CA ALA A 145 5.47 6.81 -11.03
C ALA A 145 5.35 8.02 -10.12
N HIS A 146 6.31 8.17 -9.21
CA HIS A 146 6.44 9.37 -8.39
C HIS A 146 7.59 10.23 -8.89
N GLU A 147 7.41 11.54 -8.84
CA GLU A 147 8.47 12.51 -8.97
C GLU A 147 8.56 13.36 -7.71
N ILE A 148 9.77 13.54 -7.19
CA ILE A 148 10.05 14.41 -6.04
C ILE A 148 10.99 15.49 -6.55
N ASN A 149 10.60 16.76 -6.45
CA ASN A 149 11.36 17.90 -6.96
C ASN A 149 11.78 17.72 -8.44
N GLY A 150 10.86 17.22 -9.27
CA GLY A 150 11.10 16.95 -10.70
C GLY A 150 12.03 15.76 -10.99
N THR A 151 12.43 15.00 -9.97
CA THR A 151 13.25 13.79 -10.13
C THR A 151 12.38 12.55 -9.99
N ARG A 152 12.33 11.72 -11.03
CA ARG A 152 11.62 10.45 -11.02
C ARG A 152 12.21 9.50 -9.98
N GLN A 153 11.34 9.00 -9.13
CA GLN A 153 11.65 8.00 -8.11
C GLN A 153 11.63 6.60 -8.73
N PRO A 154 12.52 5.69 -8.28
CA PRO A 154 12.57 4.33 -8.80
C PRO A 154 11.37 3.51 -8.32
N GLY A 155 10.78 2.74 -9.25
CA GLY A 155 9.74 1.77 -8.98
C GLY A 155 8.35 2.16 -9.49
N VAL A 156 7.38 1.34 -9.12
CA VAL A 156 5.97 1.46 -9.52
C VAL A 156 5.15 1.60 -8.25
N PHE A 157 4.52 2.76 -8.08
CA PHE A 157 3.69 3.09 -6.93
C PHE A 157 2.24 2.78 -7.23
N LEU A 158 1.46 2.51 -6.18
CA LEU A 158 0.13 1.93 -6.31
C LEU A 158 -0.94 2.90 -5.84
N GLY A 159 -2.04 2.94 -6.58
CA GLY A 159 -3.13 3.85 -6.28
C GLY A 159 -4.32 3.72 -7.22
N THR A 160 -5.16 4.74 -7.24
CA THR A 160 -6.16 4.94 -8.30
C THR A 160 -6.56 6.41 -8.37
N MET A 161 -7.11 6.85 -9.51
CA MET A 161 -7.64 8.21 -9.70
C MET A 161 -6.63 9.32 -9.35
N ASN A 162 -5.35 9.13 -9.71
CA ASN A 162 -4.25 10.04 -9.38
C ASN A 162 -4.07 10.27 -7.87
N ARG A 163 -4.34 9.24 -7.07
CA ARG A 163 -4.07 9.20 -5.62
C ARG A 163 -3.21 7.99 -5.34
N THR A 164 -2.09 8.20 -4.66
CA THR A 164 -1.15 7.14 -4.28
C THR A 164 -0.79 7.17 -2.79
N THR A 165 -1.22 8.17 -2.03
CA THR A 165 -0.97 8.27 -0.58
C THR A 165 -1.85 7.29 0.18
N TRP A 166 -1.24 6.43 0.98
CA TRP A 166 -1.92 5.48 1.85
C TRP A 166 -1.81 5.92 3.30
N GLY A 167 -2.88 5.74 4.05
CA GLY A 167 -2.93 5.88 5.50
C GLY A 167 -2.90 4.51 6.16
N PHE A 168 -2.15 4.41 7.25
CA PHE A 168 -1.88 3.16 7.96
C PHE A 168 -2.40 3.27 9.39
N THR A 169 -3.15 2.26 9.85
CA THR A 169 -3.69 2.20 11.22
C THR A 169 -3.36 0.84 11.84
N TYR A 170 -2.78 0.84 13.03
CA TYR A 170 -2.41 -0.39 13.72
C TYR A 170 -3.68 -1.11 14.17
N VAL A 171 -3.75 -2.42 13.90
CA VAL A 171 -4.82 -3.28 14.39
C VAL A 171 -4.20 -4.33 15.28
N GLN A 172 -4.58 -4.25 16.57
CA GLN A 172 -4.19 -5.24 17.55
C GLN A 172 -5.05 -6.51 17.37
N PRO A 173 -4.47 -7.73 17.52
CA PRO A 173 -5.26 -8.95 17.52
C PRO A 173 -6.28 -8.93 18.66
N THR A 174 -7.53 -9.30 18.35
CA THR A 174 -8.61 -9.40 19.34
C THR A 174 -8.65 -10.77 20.01
N GLU A 175 -8.01 -11.78 19.40
CA GLU A 175 -8.00 -13.16 19.87
C GLU A 175 -6.58 -13.75 19.90
N CYS A 176 -6.37 -14.73 20.77
CA CYS A 176 -5.09 -15.44 20.86
C CYS A 176 -4.81 -16.21 19.56
N GLY A 177 -3.66 -15.96 18.94
CA GLY A 177 -3.26 -16.60 17.68
C GLY A 177 -3.57 -15.76 16.43
N GLN A 178 -4.35 -14.68 16.56
CA GLN A 178 -4.43 -13.66 15.52
C GLN A 178 -3.16 -12.79 15.53
N LYS A 179 -2.83 -12.23 14.37
CA LYS A 179 -1.64 -11.41 14.17
C LYS A 179 -2.02 -9.95 14.22
N ASP A 180 -1.11 -9.14 14.74
CA ASP A 180 -1.09 -7.71 14.53
C ASP A 180 -0.72 -7.37 13.08
N TYR A 181 -1.28 -6.27 12.59
CA TYR A 181 -1.04 -5.77 11.24
C TYR A 181 -1.34 -4.27 11.18
N TYR A 182 -0.86 -3.60 10.13
CA TYR A 182 -1.41 -2.29 9.75
C TYR A 182 -2.49 -2.47 8.68
N GLU A 183 -3.67 -1.94 8.97
CA GLU A 183 -4.70 -1.74 7.95
C GLU A 183 -4.31 -0.56 7.05
N VAL A 184 -4.54 -0.68 5.74
CA VAL A 184 -4.12 0.33 4.75
C VAL A 184 -5.30 0.86 3.96
N LYS A 185 -5.41 2.19 3.88
CA LYS A 185 -6.50 2.90 3.19
C LYS A 185 -5.93 3.94 2.23
N LEU A 186 -6.36 3.93 0.98
CA LEU A 186 -6.00 4.99 0.05
C LEU A 186 -6.66 6.31 0.49
N GLN A 187 -5.89 7.40 0.43
CA GLN A 187 -6.34 8.71 0.91
C GLN A 187 -6.79 9.61 -0.25
N GLY A 188 -7.76 10.47 0.04
CA GLY A 188 -8.15 11.56 -0.86
C GLY A 188 -8.95 11.12 -2.09
N LEU A 189 -9.58 9.95 -2.06
CA LEU A 189 -10.57 9.57 -3.06
C LEU A 189 -11.80 10.48 -2.99
N PRO A 190 -12.43 10.80 -4.13
CA PRO A 190 -13.74 11.44 -4.13
C PRO A 190 -14.80 10.49 -3.56
N VAL A 191 -15.91 11.04 -3.09
CA VAL A 191 -17.09 10.23 -2.72
C VAL A 191 -17.63 9.56 -3.97
N ASP A 192 -17.75 8.23 -3.94
CA ASP A 192 -18.38 7.44 -4.99
C ASP A 192 -19.91 7.62 -4.92
N PRO A 193 -20.60 7.83 -6.06
CA PRO A 193 -22.04 8.09 -6.08
C PRO A 193 -22.89 6.91 -5.59
N ASP A 194 -22.37 5.69 -5.68
CA ASP A 194 -23.07 4.45 -5.35
C ASP A 194 -22.66 3.90 -3.98
N THR A 195 -21.70 4.54 -3.29
CA THR A 195 -21.13 4.04 -2.04
C THR A 195 -21.03 5.16 -1.00
N GLU A 196 -21.92 5.15 -0.01
CA GLU A 196 -21.87 6.12 1.08
C GLU A 196 -20.60 5.94 1.96
N PRO A 197 -19.87 7.02 2.28
CA PRO A 197 -18.69 6.93 3.13
C PRO A 197 -19.05 6.53 4.56
N ARG A 198 -18.43 5.47 5.08
CA ARG A 198 -18.64 5.03 6.46
C ARG A 198 -17.68 5.71 7.43
N ALA A 199 -17.93 5.55 8.73
CA ALA A 199 -16.99 5.95 9.75
C ALA A 199 -15.65 5.21 9.55
N ALA A 200 -14.55 5.91 9.77
CA ALA A 200 -13.21 5.39 9.61
C ALA A 200 -12.31 5.91 10.72
N ASN A 201 -11.39 5.07 11.17
CA ASN A 201 -10.31 5.51 12.04
C ASN A 201 -9.36 6.45 11.28
N ASN A 202 -8.77 7.40 11.99
CA ASN A 202 -7.70 8.22 11.45
C ASN A 202 -6.43 7.36 11.28
N PRO A 203 -5.69 7.57 10.18
CA PRO A 203 -4.35 6.99 10.03
C PRO A 203 -3.42 7.44 11.16
N GLU A 204 -2.56 6.53 11.62
CA GLU A 204 -1.46 6.82 12.56
C GLU A 204 -0.27 7.43 11.82
N PHE A 205 -0.03 7.01 10.59
CA PHE A 205 0.98 7.55 9.69
C PHE A 205 0.54 7.40 8.23
N PHE A 206 1.26 8.08 7.34
CA PHE A 206 1.06 8.02 5.90
C PHE A 206 2.32 7.51 5.20
N GLY A 207 2.14 7.08 3.95
CA GLY A 207 3.23 6.64 3.08
C GLY A 207 2.72 6.18 1.74
N PHE A 208 3.55 5.45 1.01
CA PHE A 208 3.19 4.90 -0.30
C PHE A 208 3.30 3.38 -0.32
N LEU A 209 2.62 2.76 -1.27
CA LEU A 209 2.80 1.35 -1.58
C LEU A 209 3.51 1.23 -2.92
N LYS A 210 4.53 0.36 -2.98
CA LYS A 210 5.37 0.13 -4.15
C LYS A 210 5.38 -1.35 -4.53
N ALA A 211 5.26 -1.65 -5.82
CA ALA A 211 5.47 -2.99 -6.34
C ALA A 211 6.96 -3.29 -6.49
N LEU A 212 7.40 -4.41 -5.92
CA LEU A 212 8.79 -4.87 -5.89
C LEU A 212 8.93 -6.18 -6.67
N ALA A 213 9.77 -6.18 -7.71
CA ALA A 213 10.14 -7.41 -8.41
C ALA A 213 10.75 -8.46 -7.46
N ILE A 214 10.32 -9.71 -7.57
CA ILE A 214 10.87 -10.88 -6.85
C ILE A 214 11.52 -11.89 -7.79
#